data_AF-U5EGY6-F1
#
_entry.id   AF-U5EGY6-F1
#
_cell.length_a   1.000
_cell.length_b   1.000
_cell.length_c   1.000
_cell.angle_alpha   90.00
_cell.angle_beta   90.00
_cell.angle_gamma   90.00
#
_symmetry.space_group_name_H-M   'P 1'
#
loop_
_entity.id
_entity.type
_entity.pdbx_description
1 polymer ?
#
loop_
_entity_poly.entity_id
_entity_poly.type
_entity_poly.pdbx_seq_one_letter_code
_entity_poly.pdbx_strand_id
1 'polypeptide(L)'
;MSIENLKNSLPEYAKDLKLNLSSIARTTVLSEQQLWGTLLASAAATRSATTLREIAEEAADVLSAEAYEAALGAASIMGMNNVFYRGKAFLDGRYDDLRAGLRMNIIGNPGVDKADFELWSFAVSSINGCAHCLEAHEKTLREAGASREVIFESLRAAAIVAGVGQAVQSTEALATAAV
;
A
#
# COMPACT_ATOMS: atom_id res chain seq x y z
N MET A 1 11.62 -9.45 13.67
CA MET A 1 10.17 -9.40 13.93
C MET A 1 9.53 -9.50 12.54
N SER A 2 8.56 -10.40 12.35
CA SER A 2 8.15 -10.87 11.00
C SER A 2 6.63 -10.92 10.85
N ILE A 3 6.12 -11.21 9.65
CA ILE A 3 4.70 -11.48 9.39
C ILE A 3 4.12 -12.49 10.40
N GLU A 4 4.91 -13.46 10.88
CA GLU A 4 4.46 -14.38 11.92
C GLU A 4 4.15 -13.69 13.26
N ASN A 5 4.93 -12.69 13.65
CA ASN A 5 4.65 -11.93 14.87
C ASN A 5 3.38 -11.08 14.70
N LEU A 6 3.22 -10.43 13.54
CA LEU A 6 2.02 -9.67 13.21
C LEU A 6 0.77 -10.57 13.22
N LYS A 7 0.88 -11.80 12.71
CA LYS A 7 -0.19 -12.81 12.79
C LYS A 7 -0.51 -13.23 14.23
N ASN A 8 0.49 -13.26 15.11
CA ASN A 8 0.33 -13.67 16.50
C ASN A 8 -0.18 -12.54 17.40
N SER A 9 -0.01 -11.27 17.00
CA SER A 9 -0.59 -10.11 17.69
C SER A 9 -2.06 -9.89 17.37
N LEU A 10 -2.61 -10.55 16.33
CA LEU A 10 -4.01 -10.40 15.96
C LEU A 10 -4.92 -11.12 16.97
N PRO A 11 -5.95 -10.44 17.50
CA PRO A 11 -6.89 -11.00 18.47
C PRO A 11 -7.86 -12.00 17.82
N GLU A 12 -8.56 -12.79 18.65
CA GLU A 12 -9.52 -13.81 18.17
C GLU A 12 -10.62 -13.22 17.27
N TYR A 13 -11.09 -12.00 17.56
CA TYR A 13 -12.10 -11.33 16.72
C TYR A 13 -11.58 -10.93 15.33
N ALA A 14 -10.26 -10.99 15.10
CA ALA A 14 -9.59 -10.69 13.84
C ALA A 14 -9.02 -11.95 13.15
N LYS A 15 -9.54 -13.13 13.49
CA LYS A 15 -9.07 -14.41 12.94
C LYS A 15 -9.06 -14.46 11.40
N ASP A 16 -10.07 -13.89 10.75
CA ASP A 16 -10.11 -13.84 9.28
C ASP A 16 -8.96 -13.02 8.69
N LEU A 17 -8.57 -11.91 9.35
CA LEU A 17 -7.41 -11.11 8.93
C LEU A 17 -6.11 -11.89 9.07
N LYS A 18 -5.96 -12.69 10.13
CA LYS A 18 -4.80 -13.59 10.31
C LYS A 18 -4.69 -14.63 9.20
N LEU A 19 -5.82 -15.23 8.82
CA LEU A 19 -5.87 -16.22 7.73
C LEU A 19 -5.57 -15.57 6.37
N ASN A 20 -6.14 -14.39 6.11
CA ASN A 20 -5.90 -13.64 4.89
C ASN A 20 -4.45 -13.16 4.77
N LEU A 21 -3.86 -12.63 5.85
CA LEU A 21 -2.44 -12.25 5.89
C LEU A 21 -1.53 -13.46 5.62
N SER A 22 -1.87 -14.61 6.20
CA SER A 22 -1.14 -15.87 5.93
C SER A 22 -1.24 -16.28 4.46
N SER A 23 -2.41 -16.10 3.84
CA SER A 23 -2.66 -16.49 2.45
C SER A 23 -1.94 -15.57 1.47
N ILE A 24 -2.06 -14.24 1.65
CA ILE A 24 -1.49 -13.26 0.73
C ILE A 24 0.04 -13.25 0.75
N ALA A 25 0.67 -13.50 1.91
CA ALA A 25 2.12 -13.62 2.04
C ALA A 25 2.72 -14.80 1.23
N ARG A 26 1.89 -15.72 0.74
CA ARG A 26 2.29 -16.87 -0.09
C ARG A 26 1.68 -16.84 -1.50
N THR A 27 1.15 -15.70 -1.93
CA THR A 27 0.61 -15.58 -3.29
C THR A 27 1.72 -15.81 -4.32
N THR A 28 1.35 -16.43 -5.43
CA THR A 28 2.24 -16.65 -6.60
C THR A 28 1.82 -15.81 -7.80
N VAL A 29 0.78 -14.99 -7.65
CA VAL A 29 0.29 -14.08 -8.70
C VAL A 29 1.22 -12.88 -8.85
N LEU A 30 1.77 -12.38 -7.74
CA LEU A 30 2.76 -11.32 -7.70
C LEU A 30 4.17 -11.93 -7.68
N SER A 31 5.13 -11.28 -8.35
CA SER A 31 6.54 -11.56 -8.08
C SER A 31 6.90 -11.18 -6.65
N GLU A 32 8.04 -11.66 -6.16
CA GLU A 32 8.48 -11.40 -4.79
C GLU A 32 8.67 -9.89 -4.51
N GLN A 33 9.31 -9.15 -5.43
CA GLN A 33 9.44 -7.68 -5.32
C GLN A 33 8.09 -6.97 -5.34
N GLN A 34 7.16 -7.40 -6.21
CA GLN A 34 5.82 -6.83 -6.27
C GLN A 34 5.05 -7.06 -4.98
N LEU A 35 5.07 -8.29 -4.45
CA LEU A 35 4.42 -8.64 -3.21
C LEU A 35 4.96 -7.82 -2.03
N TRP A 36 6.27 -7.87 -1.79
CA TRP A 36 6.87 -7.22 -0.63
C TRP A 36 6.84 -5.69 -0.73
N GLY A 37 7.01 -5.13 -1.92
CA GLY A 37 6.81 -3.70 -2.14
C GLY A 37 5.36 -3.27 -1.92
N THR A 38 4.38 -4.06 -2.36
CA THR A 38 2.96 -3.79 -2.11
C THR A 38 2.63 -3.90 -0.62
N LEU A 39 3.12 -4.92 0.08
CA LEU A 39 2.91 -5.08 1.52
C LEU A 39 3.51 -3.91 2.31
N LEU A 40 4.76 -3.52 2.00
CA LEU A 40 5.46 -2.42 2.66
C LEU A 40 4.78 -1.06 2.41
N ALA A 41 4.46 -0.75 1.15
CA ALA A 41 3.77 0.49 0.79
C ALA A 41 2.38 0.56 1.45
N SER A 42 1.66 -0.56 1.47
CA SER A 42 0.35 -0.67 2.13
C SER A 42 0.47 -0.49 3.64
N ALA A 43 1.48 -1.11 4.28
CA ALA A 43 1.73 -1.01 5.71
C ALA A 43 2.00 0.44 6.11
N ALA A 44 2.83 1.15 5.34
CA ALA A 44 3.09 2.57 5.53
C ALA A 44 1.82 3.43 5.40
N ALA A 45 0.93 3.09 4.46
CA ALA A 45 -0.33 3.80 4.26
C ALA A 45 -1.33 3.62 5.42
N THR A 46 -1.27 2.50 6.17
CA THR A 46 -2.16 2.26 7.32
C THR A 46 -1.92 3.22 8.50
N ARG A 47 -0.72 3.82 8.59
CA ARG A 47 -0.26 4.60 9.76
C ARG A 47 -0.24 3.82 11.08
N SER A 48 -0.31 2.49 11.04
CA SER A 48 -0.07 1.62 12.20
C SER A 48 1.44 1.40 12.35
N ALA A 49 2.03 1.95 13.42
CA ALA A 49 3.47 1.89 13.65
C ALA A 49 3.99 0.45 13.75
N THR A 50 3.26 -0.42 14.47
CA THR A 50 3.62 -1.83 14.59
C THR A 50 3.45 -2.57 13.27
N THR A 51 2.34 -2.37 12.54
CA THR A 51 2.15 -3.01 11.22
C THR A 51 3.25 -2.63 10.23
N LEU A 52 3.63 -1.34 10.19
CA LEU A 52 4.75 -0.89 9.37
C LEU A 52 6.06 -1.55 9.80
N ARG A 53 6.40 -1.52 11.10
CA ARG A 53 7.65 -2.08 11.59
C ARG A 53 7.79 -3.57 11.29
N GLU A 54 6.76 -4.38 11.58
CA GLU A 54 6.83 -5.83 11.39
C GLU A 54 6.96 -6.22 9.91
N ILE A 55 6.26 -5.51 9.00
CA ILE A 55 6.36 -5.77 7.55
C ILE A 55 7.69 -5.23 7.00
N ALA A 56 8.13 -4.07 7.47
CA ALA A 56 9.39 -3.44 7.07
C ALA A 56 10.61 -4.31 7.38
N GLU A 57 10.65 -4.94 8.56
CA GLU A 57 11.77 -5.81 8.93
C GLU A 57 11.92 -6.99 7.97
N GLU A 58 10.84 -7.69 7.63
CA GLU A 58 10.91 -8.82 6.69
C GLU A 58 11.08 -8.36 5.23
N ALA A 59 10.50 -7.22 4.86
CA ALA A 59 10.70 -6.64 3.54
C ALA A 59 12.17 -6.25 3.29
N ALA A 60 12.93 -5.87 4.33
CA ALA A 60 14.34 -5.53 4.21
C ALA A 60 15.25 -6.74 3.89
N ASP A 61 14.80 -7.95 4.22
CA ASP A 61 15.51 -9.19 3.88
C ASP A 61 15.25 -9.65 2.43
N VAL A 62 14.21 -9.10 1.79
CA VAL A 62 13.73 -9.55 0.48
C VAL A 62 13.91 -8.51 -0.62
N LEU A 63 13.61 -7.24 -0.32
CA LEU A 63 13.75 -6.14 -1.27
C LEU A 63 15.20 -5.65 -1.31
N SER A 64 15.63 -5.15 -2.47
CA SER A 64 16.81 -4.30 -2.51
C SER A 64 16.57 -2.99 -1.75
N ALA A 65 17.65 -2.30 -1.37
CA ALA A 65 17.55 -1.00 -0.73
C ALA A 65 16.77 0.00 -1.61
N GLU A 66 16.97 -0.04 -2.93
CA GLU A 66 16.27 0.81 -3.89
C GLU A 66 14.77 0.49 -3.93
N ALA A 67 14.38 -0.79 -3.94
CA ALA A 67 12.98 -1.19 -3.95
C ALA A 67 12.27 -0.87 -2.63
N TYR A 68 12.97 -1.04 -1.52
CA TYR A 68 12.48 -0.68 -0.19
C TYR A 68 12.18 0.83 -0.09
N GLU A 69 13.14 1.68 -0.47
CA GLU A 69 12.97 3.14 -0.51
C GLU A 69 11.90 3.57 -1.51
N ALA A 70 11.81 2.92 -2.67
CA ALA A 70 10.80 3.22 -3.67
C ALA A 70 9.38 2.85 -3.21
N ALA A 71 9.19 1.75 -2.48
CA ALA A 71 7.89 1.38 -1.90
C ALA A 71 7.42 2.39 -0.84
N LEU A 72 8.32 2.81 0.07
CA LEU A 72 8.02 3.88 1.04
C LEU A 72 7.82 5.25 0.35
N GLY A 73 8.57 5.50 -0.71
CA GLY A 73 8.43 6.64 -1.59
C GLY A 73 7.06 6.70 -2.27
N ALA A 74 6.56 5.56 -2.77
CA ALA A 74 5.21 5.43 -3.31
C ALA A 74 4.15 5.80 -2.26
N ALA A 75 4.26 5.24 -1.05
CA ALA A 75 3.34 5.57 0.04
C ALA A 75 3.35 7.07 0.40
N SER A 76 4.55 7.67 0.40
CA SER A 76 4.74 9.08 0.74
C SER A 76 4.17 10.02 -0.33
N ILE A 77 4.49 9.81 -1.60
CA ILE A 77 4.02 10.66 -2.68
C ILE A 77 2.51 10.50 -2.92
N MET A 78 1.98 9.28 -2.75
CA MET A 78 0.54 9.04 -2.81
C MET A 78 -0.21 9.70 -1.64
N GLY A 79 0.41 9.83 -0.46
CA GLY A 79 -0.16 10.63 0.62
C GLY A 79 -0.48 12.08 0.20
N MET A 80 0.38 12.71 -0.61
CA MET A 80 0.12 14.04 -1.17
C MET A 80 -0.87 13.97 -2.35
N ASN A 81 -0.59 13.12 -3.33
CA ASN A 81 -1.35 13.05 -4.57
C ASN A 81 -2.80 12.66 -4.34
N ASN A 82 -3.05 11.66 -3.50
CA ASN A 82 -4.40 11.17 -3.24
C ASN A 82 -5.28 12.24 -2.60
N VAL A 83 -4.72 13.10 -1.73
CA VAL A 83 -5.45 14.24 -1.15
C VAL A 83 -5.76 15.27 -2.24
N PHE A 84 -4.74 15.68 -2.99
CA PHE A 84 -4.89 16.71 -4.02
C PHE A 84 -5.87 16.31 -5.12
N TYR A 85 -5.66 15.15 -5.75
CA TYR A 85 -6.47 14.71 -6.89
C TYR A 85 -7.88 14.29 -6.48
N ARG A 86 -8.08 13.74 -5.27
CA ARG A 86 -9.44 13.51 -4.76
C ARG A 86 -10.18 14.83 -4.55
N GLY A 87 -9.54 15.79 -3.89
CA GLY A 87 -10.13 17.11 -3.66
C GLY A 87 -10.47 17.80 -4.97
N LYS A 88 -9.55 17.79 -5.95
CA LYS A 88 -9.76 18.35 -7.28
C LYS A 88 -10.93 17.66 -8.01
N ALA A 89 -11.03 16.33 -7.95
CA ALA A 89 -12.13 15.59 -8.56
C ALA A 89 -13.50 15.98 -7.97
N PHE A 90 -13.59 16.21 -6.66
CA PHE A 90 -14.83 16.68 -6.02
C PHE A 90 -15.24 18.11 -6.40
N LEU A 91 -14.35 18.87 -7.04
CA LEU A 91 -14.66 20.21 -7.53
C LEU A 91 -15.25 20.22 -8.94
N ASP A 92 -15.48 19.04 -9.54
CA ASP A 92 -16.17 18.86 -10.82
C ASP A 92 -15.52 19.68 -11.96
N GLY A 93 -14.20 19.54 -12.10
CA GLY A 93 -13.42 20.15 -13.18
C GLY A 93 -13.20 21.66 -13.08
N ARG A 94 -13.80 22.36 -12.11
CA ARG A 94 -13.72 23.83 -11.96
C ARG A 94 -12.31 24.40 -11.75
N TYR A 95 -11.33 23.54 -11.47
CA TYR A 95 -9.93 23.90 -11.21
C TYR A 95 -8.97 23.14 -12.13
N ASP A 96 -9.46 22.58 -13.24
CA ASP A 96 -8.66 21.75 -14.14
C ASP A 96 -7.66 22.55 -14.97
N ASP A 97 -8.00 23.81 -15.26
CA ASP A 97 -7.17 24.79 -15.95
C ASP A 97 -5.99 25.29 -15.11
N LEU A 98 -6.10 25.21 -13.77
CA LEU A 98 -5.02 25.59 -12.87
C LEU A 98 -3.96 24.50 -12.76
N ARG A 99 -2.70 24.90 -12.94
CA ARG A 99 -1.54 24.03 -12.73
C ARG A 99 -1.42 23.64 -11.27
N ALA A 100 -1.23 22.34 -11.01
CA ALA A 100 -1.08 21.82 -9.65
C ALA A 100 0.13 22.39 -8.89
N GLY A 101 1.26 22.62 -9.59
CA GLY A 101 2.48 23.15 -8.96
C GLY A 101 3.16 22.19 -7.97
N LEU A 102 2.82 20.90 -7.99
CA LEU A 102 3.35 19.87 -7.09
C LEU A 102 4.49 19.10 -7.74
N ARG A 103 5.60 18.92 -7.01
CA ARG A 103 6.77 18.16 -7.48
C ARG A 103 6.58 16.67 -7.21
N MET A 104 6.70 15.84 -8.24
CA MET A 104 6.42 14.40 -8.16
C MET A 104 7.47 13.55 -8.90
N ASN A 105 8.73 14.01 -8.92
CA ASN A 105 9.80 13.41 -9.74
C ASN A 105 10.02 11.91 -9.51
N ILE A 106 9.73 11.41 -8.30
CA ILE A 106 9.84 9.99 -7.96
C ILE A 106 8.92 9.10 -8.82
N ILE A 107 7.77 9.61 -9.27
CA ILE A 107 6.87 8.86 -10.18
C ILE A 107 7.53 8.68 -11.55
N GLY A 108 8.31 9.67 -12.00
CA GLY A 108 9.03 9.59 -13.27
C GLY A 108 10.35 8.82 -13.19
N ASN A 109 11.01 8.83 -12.02
CA ASN A 109 12.31 8.19 -11.79
C ASN A 109 12.31 7.49 -10.43
N PRO A 110 11.63 6.33 -10.30
CA PRO A 110 11.45 5.67 -9.00
C PRO A 110 12.68 4.88 -8.52
N GLY A 111 13.68 4.67 -9.38
CA GLY A 111 14.86 3.84 -9.05
C GLY A 111 14.63 2.34 -9.19
N VAL A 112 13.40 1.92 -9.51
CA VAL A 112 12.99 0.55 -9.82
C VAL A 112 12.22 0.50 -11.14
N ASP A 113 11.76 -0.68 -11.55
CA ASP A 113 10.83 -0.80 -12.67
C ASP A 113 9.57 0.05 -12.41
N LYS A 114 9.14 0.78 -13.44
CA LYS A 114 8.02 1.70 -13.32
C LYS A 114 6.71 0.95 -13.02
N ALA A 115 6.50 -0.23 -13.59
CA ALA A 115 5.29 -1.01 -13.32
C ALA A 115 5.18 -1.39 -11.84
N ASP A 116 6.29 -1.70 -11.18
CA ASP A 116 6.26 -2.02 -9.74
C ASP A 116 5.92 -0.78 -8.90
N PHE A 117 6.51 0.38 -9.22
CA PHE A 117 6.17 1.63 -8.52
C PHE A 117 4.70 2.05 -8.74
N GLU A 118 4.18 1.86 -9.95
CA GLU A 118 2.77 2.10 -10.28
C GLU A 118 1.85 1.13 -9.51
N LEU A 119 2.25 -0.13 -9.34
CA LEU A 119 1.50 -1.14 -8.57
C LEU A 119 1.42 -0.78 -7.09
N TRP A 120 2.52 -0.32 -6.50
CA TRP A 120 2.55 0.15 -5.11
C TRP A 120 1.75 1.45 -4.92
N SER A 121 1.83 2.36 -5.90
CA SER A 121 1.04 3.59 -5.90
C SER A 121 -0.46 3.30 -6.02
N PHE A 122 -0.84 2.30 -6.83
CA PHE A 122 -2.20 1.77 -6.91
C PHE A 122 -2.66 1.18 -5.57
N ALA A 123 -1.85 0.34 -4.93
CA ALA A 123 -2.13 -0.22 -3.62
C ALA A 123 -2.40 0.86 -2.57
N VAL A 124 -1.52 1.87 -2.47
CA VAL A 124 -1.68 2.98 -1.53
C VAL A 124 -2.91 3.83 -1.85
N SER A 125 -3.18 4.08 -3.14
CA SER A 125 -4.35 4.84 -3.58
C SER A 125 -5.68 4.14 -3.24
N SER A 126 -5.69 2.82 -3.20
CA SER A 126 -6.84 2.03 -2.74
C SER A 126 -7.12 2.22 -1.25
N ILE A 127 -6.08 2.26 -0.42
CA ILE A 127 -6.19 2.48 1.03
C ILE A 127 -6.62 3.93 1.32
N ASN A 128 -5.98 4.89 0.66
CA ASN A 128 -6.28 6.30 0.87
C ASN A 128 -7.65 6.69 0.28
N GLY A 129 -8.19 5.93 -0.68
CA GLY A 129 -9.50 6.18 -1.29
C GLY A 129 -9.49 7.34 -2.29
N CYS A 130 -8.61 7.33 -3.28
CA CYS A 130 -8.61 8.32 -4.36
C CYS A 130 -8.90 7.65 -5.71
N ALA A 131 -10.14 7.77 -6.19
CA ALA A 131 -10.58 7.17 -7.45
C ALA A 131 -9.71 7.62 -8.64
N HIS A 132 -9.44 8.93 -8.75
CA HIS A 132 -8.60 9.48 -9.83
C HIS A 132 -7.20 8.85 -9.88
N CYS A 133 -6.50 8.74 -8.74
CA CYS A 133 -5.18 8.12 -8.71
C CYS A 133 -5.26 6.61 -8.96
N LEU A 134 -6.25 5.93 -8.37
CA LEU A 134 -6.45 4.49 -8.54
C LEU A 134 -6.69 4.13 -10.01
N GLU A 135 -7.56 4.86 -10.71
CA GLU A 135 -7.81 4.67 -12.15
C GLU A 135 -6.58 5.01 -13.01
N ALA A 136 -5.86 6.08 -12.68
CA ALA A 136 -4.66 6.48 -13.43
C ALA A 136 -3.53 5.45 -13.34
N HIS A 137 -3.27 4.93 -12.13
CA HIS A 137 -2.26 3.89 -11.91
C HIS A 137 -2.69 2.55 -12.51
N GLU A 138 -3.97 2.16 -12.39
CA GLU A 138 -4.50 0.96 -13.04
C GLU A 138 -4.30 1.04 -14.56
N LYS A 139 -4.71 2.14 -15.20
CA LYS A 139 -4.55 2.32 -16.63
C LYS A 139 -3.08 2.20 -17.06
N THR A 140 -2.17 2.85 -16.33
CA THR A 140 -0.73 2.81 -16.62
C THR A 140 -0.18 1.39 -16.50
N LEU A 141 -0.60 0.63 -15.48
CA LEU A 141 -0.24 -0.78 -15.30
C LEU A 141 -0.73 -1.65 -16.47
N ARG A 142 -1.97 -1.44 -16.91
CA ARG A 142 -2.55 -2.16 -18.05
C ARG A 142 -1.81 -1.85 -19.35
N GLU A 143 -1.46 -0.59 -19.58
CA GLU A 143 -0.67 -0.15 -20.74
C GLU A 143 0.76 -0.74 -20.71
N ALA A 144 1.32 -0.95 -19.52
CA ALA A 144 2.60 -1.64 -19.32
C ALA A 144 2.51 -3.18 -19.39
N GLY A 145 1.32 -3.74 -19.61
CA GLY A 145 1.11 -5.18 -19.80
C GLY A 145 0.81 -5.97 -18.52
N ALA A 146 0.61 -5.32 -17.37
CA ALA A 146 0.21 -6.01 -16.15
C ALA A 146 -1.18 -6.64 -16.31
N SER A 147 -1.32 -7.90 -15.88
CA SER A 147 -2.59 -8.61 -15.94
C SER A 147 -3.60 -8.08 -14.91
N ARG A 148 -4.89 -8.34 -15.10
CA ARG A 148 -5.92 -7.89 -14.14
C ARG A 148 -5.76 -8.62 -12.81
N GLU A 149 -5.28 -9.85 -12.87
CA GLU A 149 -5.01 -10.71 -11.72
C GLU A 149 -3.89 -10.12 -10.86
N VAL A 150 -2.80 -9.63 -11.45
CA VAL A 150 -1.71 -8.93 -10.74
C VAL A 150 -2.25 -7.69 -10.01
N ILE A 151 -2.98 -6.83 -10.72
CA ILE A 151 -3.53 -5.60 -10.15
C ILE A 151 -4.54 -5.91 -9.04
N PHE A 152 -5.41 -6.89 -9.28
CA PHE A 152 -6.40 -7.33 -8.29
C PHE A 152 -5.76 -7.96 -7.06
N GLU A 153 -4.68 -8.73 -7.22
CA GLU A 153 -3.94 -9.28 -6.08
C GLU A 153 -3.30 -8.17 -5.23
N SER A 154 -2.79 -7.11 -5.88
CA SER A 154 -2.30 -5.93 -5.17
C SER A 154 -3.40 -5.19 -4.40
N LEU A 155 -4.61 -5.09 -4.96
CA LEU A 155 -5.78 -4.54 -4.26
C LEU A 155 -6.14 -5.40 -3.03
N ARG A 156 -6.15 -6.73 -3.19
CA ARG A 156 -6.39 -7.66 -2.08
C ARG A 156 -5.35 -7.50 -0.98
N ALA A 157 -4.07 -7.43 -1.33
CA ALA A 157 -2.99 -7.21 -0.37
C ALA A 157 -3.17 -5.89 0.40
N ALA A 158 -3.46 -4.79 -0.31
CA ALA A 158 -3.70 -3.50 0.31
C ALA A 158 -4.88 -3.52 1.30
N ALA A 159 -6.00 -4.14 0.92
CA ALA A 159 -7.18 -4.29 1.79
C ALA A 159 -6.89 -5.15 3.04
N ILE A 160 -6.16 -6.26 2.87
CA ILE A 160 -5.77 -7.14 3.98
C ILE A 160 -4.88 -6.38 4.96
N VAL A 161 -3.84 -5.70 4.46
CA VAL A 161 -2.90 -4.95 5.30
C VAL A 161 -3.61 -3.79 6.01
N ALA A 162 -4.56 -3.11 5.37
CA ALA A 162 -5.38 -2.09 6.02
C ALA A 162 -6.22 -2.66 7.17
N GLY A 163 -6.86 -3.83 6.98
CA GLY A 163 -7.59 -4.51 8.03
C GLY A 163 -6.70 -4.96 9.19
N VAL A 164 -5.52 -5.51 8.89
CA VAL A 164 -4.51 -5.88 9.90
C VAL A 164 -4.06 -4.66 10.69
N GLY A 165 -3.77 -3.54 10.01
CA GLY A 165 -3.41 -2.27 10.64
C GLY A 165 -4.46 -1.77 11.62
N GLN A 166 -5.74 -1.84 11.23
CA GLN A 166 -6.86 -1.50 12.10
C GLN A 166 -6.94 -2.42 13.33
N ALA A 167 -6.84 -3.74 13.16
CA ALA A 167 -6.92 -4.69 14.26
C ALA A 167 -5.77 -4.51 15.25
N VAL A 168 -4.55 -4.28 14.75
CA VAL A 168 -3.37 -4.00 15.59
C VAL A 168 -3.55 -2.71 16.38
N GLN A 169 -3.94 -1.62 15.74
CA GLN A 169 -4.19 -0.34 16.43
C GLN A 169 -5.26 -0.47 17.51
N SER A 170 -6.35 -1.20 17.22
CA SER A 170 -7.41 -1.45 18.20
C SER A 170 -6.88 -2.23 19.41
N THR A 171 -6.13 -3.31 19.19
CA THR A 171 -5.51 -4.09 20.26
C THR A 171 -4.55 -3.27 21.11
N GLU A 172 -3.68 -2.47 20.48
CA GLU A 172 -2.71 -1.62 21.18
C GLU A 172 -3.37 -0.53 22.01
N ALA A 173 -4.39 0.14 21.45
CA ALA A 173 -5.16 1.15 22.17
C ALA A 173 -5.88 0.53 23.38
N LEU A 174 -6.47 -0.66 23.20
CA LEU A 174 -7.18 -1.37 24.26
C LEU A 174 -6.25 -2.00 25.29
N ALA A 175 -5.00 -2.35 24.97
CA ALA A 175 -4.04 -2.86 25.96
C ALA A 175 -3.77 -1.85 27.10
N THR A 176 -3.97 -0.55 26.82
CA THR A 176 -3.87 0.53 27.81
C THR A 176 -5.18 0.83 28.52
N ALA A 177 -6.31 0.34 28.00
CA ALA A 177 -7.61 0.43 28.61
C ALA A 177 -7.85 -0.83 29.46
N ALA A 178 -8.19 -0.69 30.74
CA ALA A 178 -8.54 -1.83 31.58
C ALA A 178 -9.91 -2.41 31.19
N VAL A 179 -9.98 -3.11 30.05
CA VAL A 179 -11.15 -3.83 29.55
C VAL A 179 -10.78 -5.28 29.26
#